data_AF-A0A523CW08-F1
#
_entry.id   AF-A0A523CW08-F1
#
_cell.length_a   1.000
_cell.length_b   1.000
_cell.length_c   1.000
_cell.angle_alpha   90.00
_cell.angle_beta   90.00
_cell.angle_gamma   90.00
#
_symmetry.space_group_name_H-M   'P 1'
#
loop_
_entity.id
_entity.type
_entity.pdbx_description
1 polymer ?
#
loop_
_entity_poly.entity_id
_entity_poly.type
_entity_poly.pdbx_seq_one_letter_code
_entity_poly.pdbx_strand_id
1 'polypeptide(L)'
;MLDSLFFDSTLRKGVEMARIPLASDEECAVRNTRMAERGVSRAEAYTQFVPNMGRLLSIRPEIGVPFGELFGVLMVEPGGLTRTQREMIAIVASRANRCHY
;
A
#
# COMPACT_ATOMS: atom_id res chain seq x y z
N MET A 1 -11.67 24.86 -31.28
CA MET A 1 -11.17 25.92 -30.39
C MET A 1 -11.52 25.45 -28.98
N LEU A 2 -10.81 24.42 -28.49
CA LEU A 2 -9.65 24.53 -27.56
C LEU A 2 -10.17 24.98 -26.17
N ASP A 3 -10.12 24.22 -25.06
CA ASP A 3 -9.14 23.24 -24.54
C ASP A 3 -9.88 22.27 -23.57
N SER A 4 -9.86 20.93 -23.66
CA SER A 4 -8.72 20.01 -23.46
C SER A 4 -7.74 20.42 -22.37
N LEU A 5 -8.24 20.66 -21.15
CA LEU A 5 -7.41 20.77 -19.96
C LEU A 5 -6.93 19.38 -19.51
N PHE A 6 -5.78 19.01 -20.07
CA PHE A 6 -4.68 18.28 -19.42
C PHE A 6 -5.04 17.01 -18.63
N PHE A 7 -5.46 15.98 -19.35
CA PHE A 7 -4.94 14.64 -19.05
C PHE A 7 -3.69 14.48 -19.93
N ASP A 8 -2.53 14.85 -19.38
CA ASP A 8 -1.24 14.60 -20.02
C ASP A 8 -1.03 13.08 -20.11
N SER A 9 -1.36 12.52 -21.28
CA SER A 9 -1.28 11.10 -21.58
C SER A 9 0.16 10.60 -21.79
N THR A 10 1.17 11.40 -21.44
CA THR A 10 2.57 11.14 -21.79
C THR A 10 3.51 10.81 -20.63
N LEU A 11 3.08 10.81 -19.36
CA LEU A 11 3.99 10.52 -18.24
C LEU A 11 3.39 9.61 -17.15
N ARG A 12 3.26 8.31 -17.48
CA ARG A 12 3.75 7.15 -16.67
C ARG A 12 3.32 5.88 -17.40
N LYS A 13 4.20 5.34 -18.26
CA LYS A 13 4.12 3.95 -18.71
C LYS A 13 4.35 3.05 -17.50
N GLY A 14 3.28 2.69 -16.81
CA GLY A 14 3.31 1.78 -15.66
C GLY A 14 1.94 1.15 -15.54
N VAL A 15 1.89 -0.18 -15.73
CA VAL A 15 0.73 -1.08 -15.81
C VAL A 15 -0.57 -0.53 -15.23
N GLU A 16 -1.60 -0.50 -16.07
CA GLU A 16 -3.00 -0.09 -15.87
C GLU A 16 -3.72 -0.91 -14.78
N MET A 17 -3.25 -0.87 -13.54
CA MET A 17 -3.76 -1.67 -12.41
C MET A 17 -4.53 -0.84 -11.38
N ALA A 18 -4.45 0.49 -11.45
CA ALA A 18 -5.15 1.41 -10.56
C ALA A 18 -5.71 2.59 -11.36
N ARG A 19 -6.86 3.13 -10.91
CA ARG A 19 -7.50 4.31 -11.51
C ARG A 19 -6.79 5.63 -11.18
N ILE A 20 -5.82 5.59 -10.26
CA ILE A 20 -4.99 6.74 -9.88
C ILE A 20 -3.51 6.39 -10.07
N PRO A 21 -2.65 7.38 -10.37
CA PRO A 21 -1.22 7.14 -10.55
C PRO A 21 -0.61 6.54 -9.27
N LEU A 22 0.08 5.41 -9.41
CA LEU A 22 0.81 4.80 -8.29
C LEU A 22 2.16 5.49 -8.09
N ALA A 23 2.60 5.57 -6.84
CA ALA A 23 3.89 6.14 -6.47
C ALA A 23 5.07 5.36 -7.10
N SER A 24 6.12 6.09 -7.46
CA SER A 24 7.41 5.56 -7.88
C SER A 24 8.13 4.91 -6.68
N ASP A 25 9.23 4.20 -6.95
CA ASP A 25 10.04 3.59 -5.89
C ASP A 25 10.64 4.64 -4.95
N GLU A 26 11.06 5.78 -5.50
CA GLU A 26 11.59 6.91 -4.73
C GLU A 26 10.53 7.51 -3.80
N GLU A 27 9.31 7.73 -4.31
CA GLU A 27 8.18 8.20 -3.52
C GLU A 27 7.83 7.20 -2.39
N CYS A 28 7.97 5.89 -2.64
CA CYS A 28 7.79 4.86 -1.62
C CYS A 28 8.89 4.86 -0.57
N ALA A 29 10.15 5.11 -0.97
CA ALA A 29 11.27 5.20 -0.05
C ALA A 29 11.05 6.33 0.98
N VAL A 30 10.52 7.49 0.55
CA VAL A 30 10.18 8.59 1.47
C VAL A 30 9.14 8.16 2.51
N ARG A 31 8.07 7.47 2.09
CA ARG A 31 7.06 6.93 3.02
C ARG A 31 7.69 5.94 3.99
N ASN A 32 8.58 5.07 3.52
CA ASN A 32 9.29 4.08 4.34
C ASN A 32 10.17 4.71 5.40
N THR A 33 10.88 5.79 5.07
CA THR A 33 11.65 6.55 6.05
C THR A 33 10.73 7.08 7.16
N ARG A 34 9.59 7.68 6.81
CA ARG A 34 8.61 8.18 7.80
C ARG A 34 8.00 7.07 8.66
N MET A 35 7.79 5.90 8.07
CA MET A 35 7.35 4.71 8.80
C MET A 35 8.42 4.25 9.79
N ALA A 36 9.69 4.21 9.36
CA ALA A 36 10.82 3.83 10.21
C ALA A 36 11.03 4.81 11.37
N GLU A 37 10.89 6.12 11.14
CA GLU A 37 10.90 7.15 12.19
C GLU A 37 9.84 6.93 13.28
N ARG A 38 8.74 6.25 12.92
CA ARG A 38 7.66 5.87 13.83
C ARG A 38 7.75 4.43 14.33
N GLY A 39 8.88 3.76 14.09
CA GLY A 39 9.15 2.39 14.55
C GLY A 39 8.51 1.29 13.71
N VAL A 40 7.95 1.60 12.54
CA VAL A 40 7.32 0.60 11.65
C VAL A 40 8.30 0.11 10.60
N SER A 41 8.82 -1.10 10.78
CA SER A 41 9.83 -1.69 9.87
C SER A 41 9.37 -2.96 9.14
N ARG A 42 8.24 -3.57 9.55
CA ARG A 42 7.89 -4.94 9.12
C ARG A 42 6.82 -5.03 8.04
N ALA A 43 6.13 -3.93 7.71
CA ALA A 43 5.00 -3.95 6.78
C ALA A 43 5.39 -4.39 5.36
N GLU A 44 6.61 -4.09 4.91
CA GLU A 44 7.12 -4.46 3.58
C GLU A 44 8.05 -5.67 3.57
N ALA A 45 8.51 -6.15 4.73
CA ALA A 45 9.46 -7.26 4.83
C ALA A 45 8.92 -8.61 4.30
N TYR A 46 7.64 -8.65 3.92
CA TYR A 46 6.97 -9.82 3.36
C TYR A 46 7.22 -10.02 1.87
N THR A 47 7.56 -8.96 1.11
CA THR A 47 7.72 -9.03 -0.34
C THR A 47 9.12 -8.54 -0.74
N GLN A 48 9.75 -9.21 -1.71
CA GLN A 48 11.03 -8.77 -2.28
C GLN A 48 10.91 -7.53 -3.20
N PHE A 49 9.72 -6.95 -3.27
CA PHE A 49 9.34 -5.81 -4.10
C PHE A 49 8.29 -4.96 -3.37
N VAL A 50 8.13 -3.70 -3.76
CA VAL A 50 7.06 -2.83 -3.22
C VAL A 50 5.72 -3.19 -3.87
N PRO A 51 4.73 -3.70 -3.11
CA PRO A 51 3.43 -4.07 -3.67
C PRO A 51 2.63 -2.85 -4.11
N ASN A 52 1.67 -3.00 -5.03
CA ASN A 52 0.90 -1.87 -5.55
C ASN A 52 0.08 -1.15 -4.46
N MET A 53 -0.39 -1.85 -3.42
CA MET A 53 -1.00 -1.22 -2.24
C MET A 53 0.01 -0.34 -1.49
N GLY A 54 1.27 -0.78 -1.38
CA GLY A 54 2.34 0.04 -0.84
C GLY A 54 2.51 1.31 -1.66
N ARG A 55 2.60 1.19 -3.00
CA ARG A 55 2.68 2.35 -3.90
C ARG A 55 1.47 3.28 -3.77
N LEU A 56 0.27 2.72 -3.65
CA LEU A 56 -0.97 3.49 -3.47
C LEU A 56 -0.92 4.33 -2.18
N LEU A 57 -0.50 3.72 -1.07
CA LEU A 57 -0.41 4.38 0.24
C LEU A 57 0.73 5.41 0.31
N SER A 58 1.75 5.28 -0.55
CA SER A 58 2.83 6.26 -0.66
C SER A 58 2.42 7.57 -1.33
N ILE A 59 1.31 7.59 -2.09
CA ILE A 59 0.78 8.82 -2.69
C ILE A 59 0.35 9.83 -1.61
N ARG A 60 -0.15 9.32 -0.47
CA ARG A 60 -0.60 10.13 0.67
C ARG A 60 0.03 9.62 1.95
N PRO A 61 1.29 10.00 2.25
CA PRO A 61 2.01 9.52 3.42
C PRO A 61 1.28 9.77 4.75
N GLU A 62 0.50 10.87 4.84
CA GLU A 62 -0.34 11.20 5.99
C GLU A 62 -1.42 10.15 6.28
N ILE A 63 -1.80 9.33 5.29
CA ILE A 63 -2.70 8.17 5.42
C ILE A 63 -1.90 6.86 5.45
N GLY A 64 -0.91 6.74 4.56
CA GLY A 64 -0.16 5.49 4.38
C GLY A 64 0.66 5.08 5.60
N VAL A 65 1.27 6.06 6.29
CA VAL A 65 2.05 5.81 7.50
C VAL A 65 1.17 5.26 8.64
N PRO A 66 0.07 5.93 9.08
CA PRO A 66 -0.79 5.37 10.12
C PRO A 66 -1.49 4.06 9.69
N PHE A 67 -1.76 3.86 8.40
CA PHE A 67 -2.26 2.57 7.90
C PHE A 67 -1.24 1.45 8.12
N GLY A 68 0.05 1.70 7.81
CA GLY A 68 1.12 0.74 8.00
C GLY A 68 1.38 0.39 9.46
N GLU A 69 1.25 1.36 10.37
CA GLU A 69 1.27 1.14 11.83
C GLU A 69 0.19 0.15 12.25
N LEU A 70 -1.07 0.45 11.89
CA LEU A 70 -2.21 -0.40 12.24
C LEU A 70 -2.05 -1.81 11.66
N PHE A 71 -1.60 -1.91 10.41
CA PHE A 71 -1.33 -3.20 9.77
C PHE A 71 -0.27 -3.99 10.54
N GLY A 72 0.82 -3.35 10.98
CA GLY A 72 1.87 -3.98 11.79
C GLY A 72 1.33 -4.56 13.09
N VAL A 73 0.56 -3.77 13.84
CA VAL A 73 -0.08 -4.19 15.10
C VAL A 73 -1.00 -5.38 14.85
N LEU A 74 -1.91 -5.27 13.89
CA LEU A 74 -2.93 -6.29 13.66
C LEU A 74 -2.36 -7.57 13.08
N MET A 75 -1.39 -7.49 12.16
CA MET A 75 -0.97 -8.66 11.38
C MET A 75 0.34 -9.28 11.88
N VAL A 76 1.24 -8.51 12.51
CA VAL A 76 2.61 -8.98 12.81
C VAL A 76 2.87 -9.12 14.30
N GLU A 77 2.40 -8.19 15.13
CA GLU A 77 2.71 -8.22 16.56
C GLU A 77 2.13 -9.45 17.28
N PRO A 78 2.75 -9.90 18.38
CA PRO A 78 2.24 -11.01 19.18
C PRO A 78 0.78 -10.79 19.61
N GLY A 79 -0.02 -11.86 19.61
CA GLY A 79 -1.42 -11.80 20.00
C GLY A 79 -2.07 -13.18 20.03
N GLY A 80 -3.35 -13.22 20.36
CA GLY A 80 -4.11 -14.48 20.52
C GLY A 80 -4.33 -15.28 19.23
N LEU A 81 -4.05 -14.70 18.07
CA LEU A 81 -4.14 -15.36 16.77
C LEU A 81 -2.75 -15.53 16.16
N THR A 82 -2.49 -16.72 15.63
CA THR A 82 -1.34 -16.99 14.77
C THR A 82 -1.41 -16.18 13.49
N ARG A 83 -0.26 -15.96 12.83
CA ARG A 83 -0.22 -15.26 11.55
C ARG A 83 -1.14 -15.91 10.50
N THR A 84 -1.10 -17.24 10.39
CA THR A 84 -1.94 -17.98 9.44
C THR A 84 -3.44 -17.74 9.68
N GLN A 85 -3.89 -17.72 10.93
CA GLN A 85 -5.29 -17.42 11.24
C GLN A 85 -5.68 -15.99 10.85
N ARG A 86 -4.79 -15.01 11.04
CA ARG A 86 -5.03 -13.62 10.62
C ARG A 86 -5.17 -13.51 9.09
N GLU A 87 -4.32 -14.22 8.34
CA GLU A 87 -4.41 -14.29 6.89
C GLU A 87 -5.69 -15.00 6.41
N MET A 88 -6.12 -16.08 7.08
CA MET A 88 -7.39 -16.74 6.77
C MET A 88 -8.58 -15.77 6.89
N ILE A 89 -8.60 -14.94 7.95
CA ILE A 89 -9.62 -13.91 8.14
C ILE A 89 -9.56 -12.89 6.99
N ALA A 90 -8.36 -12.41 6.65
CA ALA A 90 -8.18 -11.47 5.55
C ALA A 90 -8.72 -12.02 4.22
N ILE A 91 -8.43 -13.28 3.89
CA ILE A 91 -8.91 -13.93 2.66
C ILE A 91 -10.44 -14.03 2.65
N VAL A 92 -11.06 -14.49 3.74
CA VAL A 92 -12.53 -14.62 3.83
C VAL A 92 -13.20 -13.25 3.72
N ALA A 93 -12.69 -12.24 4.43
CA ALA A 93 -13.21 -10.88 4.38
C ALA A 93 -13.07 -10.27 2.98
N SER A 94 -11.92 -10.42 2.33
CA SER A 94 -11.69 -9.96 0.96
C SER A 94 -12.63 -10.64 -0.03
N ARG A 95 -12.82 -11.97 0.10
CA ARG A 95 -13.72 -12.72 -0.78
C ARG A 95 -15.18 -12.29 -0.61
N ALA A 96 -15.63 -12.10 0.62
CA ALA A 96 -16.98 -11.60 0.90
C ALA A 96 -17.22 -10.21 0.28
N ASN A 97 -16.19 -9.36 0.27
CA ASN A 97 -16.24 -8.02 -0.32
C ASN A 97 -15.89 -7.96 -1.81
N ARG A 98 -15.62 -9.10 -2.46
CA ARG A 98 -15.16 -9.15 -3.86
C ARG A 98 -13.93 -8.26 -4.11
N CYS A 99 -13.05 -8.15 -3.12
CA CYS A 99 -11.77 -7.45 -3.24
C CYS A 99 -10.79 -8.32 -4.04
N HIS A 100 -10.40 -7.85 -5.23
CA HIS A 100 -9.57 -8.64 -6.16
C HIS A 100 -8.07 -8.49 -5.92
N TYR A 101 -7.64 -7.35 -5.40
CA TYR A 101 -6.26 -7.10 -4.99
C TYR A 101 -5.83 -8.10 -3.92
#